data_AF-A0A9Q0BQF6-F1
#
_entry.id   AF-A0A9Q0BQF6-F1
#
_cell.length_a   1.000
_cell.length_b   1.000
_cell.length_c   1.000
_cell.angle_alpha   90.00
_cell.angle_beta   90.00
_cell.angle_gamma   90.00
#
_symmetry.space_group_name_H-M   'P 1'
#
loop_
_entity.id
_entity.type
_entity.pdbx_description
1 polymer ?
#
loop_
_entity_poly.entity_id
_entity_poly.type
_entity_poly.pdbx_seq_one_letter_code
_entity_poly.pdbx_strand_id
1 'polypeptide(L)'
;MDNIGGGLILRFVERQQWLAQPPQRTVPDLVQPVKMVIVLPTNSDNCTTQAQCVFRVRLRQSFDIESVQEDDIVFNFLIGGDGNVYVGRGWDQTLKPSDKQLSVTRLLLAKGVKLGKLDPNYRLTAASKLEPSLTQYKADALYQSFGNWTHWS
;
A
#
# COMPACT_ATOMS: atom_id res chain seq x y z
N MET A 1 -21.61 16.74 5.48
CA MET A 1 -22.59 15.65 5.34
C MET A 1 -23.06 15.74 3.91
N ASP A 2 -22.57 14.84 3.07
CA ASP A 2 -22.81 14.94 1.63
C ASP A 2 -24.06 14.11 1.32
N ASN A 3 -25.15 14.80 1.05
CA ASN A 3 -26.43 14.20 0.68
C ASN A 3 -26.36 13.82 -0.80
N ILE A 4 -26.15 12.54 -1.08
CA ILE A 4 -26.21 12.02 -2.44
C ILE A 4 -27.69 11.71 -2.69
N GLY A 5 -28.30 12.43 -3.64
CA GLY A 5 -29.76 12.49 -3.83
C GLY A 5 -30.51 11.16 -3.64
N GLY A 6 -31.66 11.23 -2.94
CA GLY A 6 -32.45 10.05 -2.56
C GLY A 6 -32.52 9.79 -1.04
N GLY A 7 -31.96 10.68 -0.21
CA GLY A 7 -31.95 10.54 1.25
C GLY A 7 -30.84 9.64 1.79
N LEU A 8 -29.93 9.18 0.94
CA LEU A 8 -28.76 8.39 1.31
C LEU A 8 -27.61 9.34 1.69
N ILE A 9 -27.18 9.23 2.94
CA ILE A 9 -26.07 10.02 3.49
C ILE A 9 -24.80 9.18 3.35
N LEU A 10 -23.79 9.72 2.66
CA LEU A 10 -22.47 9.09 2.63
C LEU A 10 -21.86 9.16 4.03
N ARG A 11 -21.68 8.01 4.67
CA ARG A 11 -21.13 7.89 6.01
C ARG A 11 -19.90 7.00 6.03
N PHE A 12 -18.81 7.56 6.55
CA PHE A 12 -17.58 6.84 6.81
C PHE A 12 -17.58 6.27 8.24
N VAL A 13 -17.13 5.03 8.36
CA VAL A 13 -16.79 4.37 9.61
C VAL A 13 -15.27 4.23 9.64
N GLU A 14 -14.64 5.10 10.41
CA GLU A 14 -13.20 5.21 10.55
C GLU A 14 -12.59 3.98 11.23
N ARG A 15 -11.29 3.76 11.01
CA ARG A 15 -10.52 2.63 11.57
C ARG A 15 -10.75 2.42 13.07
N GLN A 16 -10.73 3.50 13.84
CA GLN A 16 -10.97 3.46 15.28
C GLN A 16 -12.40 3.05 15.66
N GLN A 17 -13.39 3.32 14.79
CA GLN A 17 -14.80 3.01 15.04
C GLN A 17 -15.13 1.54 14.78
N TRP A 18 -14.38 0.88 13.88
CA TRP A 18 -14.48 -0.57 13.69
C TRP A 18 -13.39 -1.36 14.42
N LEU A 19 -12.64 -0.72 15.32
CA LEU A 19 -11.60 -1.33 16.15
C LEU A 19 -10.51 -2.03 15.32
N ALA A 20 -10.03 -1.35 14.29
CA ALA A 20 -8.93 -1.81 13.45
C ALA A 20 -7.69 -2.10 14.27
N GLN A 21 -7.05 -3.24 13.99
CA GLN A 21 -5.68 -3.47 14.41
C GLN A 21 -4.74 -2.47 13.72
N PRO A 22 -3.63 -2.06 14.37
CA PRO A 22 -2.59 -1.32 13.69
C PRO A 22 -1.96 -2.21 12.59
N PRO A 23 -1.50 -1.63 11.48
CA PRO A 23 -0.71 -2.36 10.51
C PRO A 23 0.53 -3.01 11.14
N GLN A 24 0.89 -4.21 10.69
CA GLN A 24 2.08 -4.94 11.15
C GLN A 24 3.38 -4.19 10.81
N ARG A 25 3.37 -3.44 9.71
CA ARG A 25 4.46 -2.55 9.27
C ARG A 25 3.87 -1.26 8.74
N THR A 26 4.73 -0.24 8.57
CA THR A 26 4.34 0.98 7.87
C THR A 26 3.77 0.62 6.51
N VAL A 27 2.49 0.96 6.28
CA VAL A 27 1.90 0.90 4.95
C VAL A 27 2.28 2.21 4.27
N PRO A 28 3.12 2.17 3.24
CA PRO A 28 3.66 3.36 2.57
C PRO A 28 2.58 4.09 1.76
N ASP A 29 2.89 5.23 1.11
CA ASP A 29 1.88 6.17 0.58
C ASP A 29 1.45 6.00 -0.90
N LEU A 30 0.19 6.32 -1.24
CA LEU A 30 -0.40 6.36 -2.58
C LEU A 30 0.09 7.59 -3.36
N VAL A 31 0.50 7.39 -4.61
CA VAL A 31 0.81 8.50 -5.51
C VAL A 31 -0.49 9.12 -6.01
N GLN A 32 -0.80 10.30 -5.48
CA GLN A 32 -2.00 11.06 -5.83
C GLN A 32 -1.78 12.00 -7.03
N PRO A 33 -2.82 12.30 -7.83
CA PRO A 33 -4.16 11.69 -7.78
C PRO A 33 -4.17 10.29 -8.40
N VAL A 34 -4.84 9.35 -7.74
CA VAL A 34 -5.07 8.01 -8.31
C VAL A 34 -5.93 8.09 -9.56
N LYS A 35 -5.54 7.36 -10.62
CA LYS A 35 -6.24 7.37 -11.92
C LYS A 35 -7.16 6.16 -12.14
N MET A 36 -7.15 5.21 -11.21
CA MET A 36 -7.85 3.93 -11.35
C MET A 36 -8.53 3.54 -10.04
N VAL A 37 -9.78 3.07 -10.15
CA VAL A 37 -10.56 2.48 -9.06
C VAL A 37 -10.89 1.05 -9.45
N ILE A 38 -10.66 0.10 -8.54
CA ILE A 38 -10.90 -1.33 -8.74
C ILE A 38 -11.94 -1.77 -7.72
N VAL A 39 -13.02 -2.41 -8.18
CA VAL A 39 -14.08 -2.96 -7.33
C VAL A 39 -13.86 -4.46 -7.22
N LEU A 40 -13.82 -4.97 -5.98
CA LEU A 40 -13.57 -6.36 -5.67
C LEU A 40 -14.61 -6.87 -4.65
N PRO A 41 -15.07 -8.13 -4.76
CA PRO A 41 -15.87 -8.74 -3.71
C PRO A 41 -14.98 -9.08 -2.50
N THR A 42 -15.54 -8.98 -1.30
CA THR A 42 -14.86 -9.40 -0.06
C THR A 42 -14.81 -10.92 0.09
N ASN A 43 -15.67 -11.65 -0.64
CA ASN A 43 -15.92 -13.09 -0.53
C ASN A 43 -16.25 -13.53 0.91
N SER A 44 -16.93 -12.65 1.66
CA SER A 44 -17.48 -12.94 2.98
C SER A 44 -19.00 -13.02 2.89
N ASP A 45 -19.66 -13.47 3.96
CA ASP A 45 -21.10 -13.20 4.08
C ASP A 45 -21.34 -11.68 4.09
N ASN A 46 -22.52 -11.30 3.62
CA ASN A 46 -22.99 -9.93 3.66
C ASN A 46 -23.32 -9.48 5.10
N CYS A 47 -23.57 -8.19 5.25
CA CYS A 47 -23.99 -7.56 6.50
C CYS A 47 -25.05 -6.49 6.21
N THR A 48 -26.00 -6.28 7.12
CA THR A 48 -27.11 -5.33 6.94
C THR A 48 -27.21 -4.28 8.05
N THR A 49 -26.41 -4.41 9.11
CA THR A 49 -26.32 -3.43 10.20
C THR A 49 -24.87 -3.05 10.45
N GLN A 50 -24.64 -1.84 10.99
CA GLN A 50 -23.29 -1.36 11.28
C GLN A 50 -22.52 -2.33 12.19
N ALA A 51 -23.16 -2.91 13.21
CA ALA A 51 -22.51 -3.86 14.11
C ALA A 51 -22.05 -5.13 13.37
N GLN A 52 -22.88 -5.67 12.47
CA GLN A 52 -22.49 -6.82 11.65
C GLN A 52 -21.35 -6.47 10.69
N CYS A 53 -21.44 -5.33 10.02
CA CYS A 53 -20.42 -4.92 9.06
C CYS A 53 -19.08 -4.62 9.76
N VAL A 54 -19.08 -4.00 10.95
CA VAL A 54 -17.88 -3.88 11.79
C VAL A 54 -17.26 -5.25 12.07
N PHE A 55 -18.07 -6.24 12.47
CA PHE A 55 -17.57 -7.60 12.70
C PHE A 55 -16.96 -8.21 11.43
N ARG A 56 -17.60 -8.05 10.26
CA ARG A 56 -17.09 -8.57 8.98
C ARG A 56 -15.78 -7.92 8.56
N VAL A 57 -15.67 -6.60 8.70
CA VAL A 57 -14.45 -5.85 8.35
C VAL A 57 -13.28 -6.26 9.26
N ARG A 58 -13.53 -6.43 10.56
CA ARG A 58 -12.52 -6.94 11.51
C ARG A 58 -12.04 -8.34 11.14
N LEU A 59 -12.98 -9.25 10.84
CA LEU A 59 -12.64 -10.61 10.43
C LEU A 59 -11.83 -10.61 9.13
N ARG A 60 -12.15 -9.71 8.19
CA ARG A 60 -11.38 -9.55 6.96
C ARG A 60 -9.95 -9.09 7.25
N GLN A 61 -9.76 -8.09 8.11
CA GLN A 61 -8.42 -7.64 8.50
C GLN A 61 -7.61 -8.77 9.14
N SER A 62 -8.20 -9.52 10.08
CA SER A 62 -7.54 -10.68 10.70
C SER A 62 -7.16 -11.73 9.67
N PHE A 63 -8.04 -12.04 8.73
CA PHE A 63 -7.72 -12.98 7.65
C PHE A 63 -6.57 -12.48 6.75
N ASP A 64 -6.59 -11.21 6.37
CA ASP A 64 -5.53 -10.59 5.56
C ASP A 64 -4.17 -10.66 6.27
N ILE A 65 -4.13 -10.33 7.55
CA ILE A 65 -2.88 -10.34 8.33
C ILE A 65 -2.41 -11.77 8.63
N GLU A 66 -3.29 -12.62 9.15
CA GLU A 66 -2.90 -13.91 9.72
C GLU A 66 -2.80 -15.01 8.64
N SER A 67 -3.72 -15.02 7.68
CA SER A 67 -3.78 -16.07 6.66
C SER A 67 -3.08 -15.66 5.36
N VAL A 68 -3.28 -14.41 4.90
CA VAL A 68 -2.67 -13.91 3.66
C VAL A 68 -1.27 -13.33 3.89
N GLN A 69 -0.90 -13.04 5.15
CA GLN A 69 0.38 -12.46 5.54
C GLN A 69 0.59 -11.04 4.98
N GLU A 70 -0.49 -10.30 4.82
CA GLU A 70 -0.45 -8.87 4.47
C GLU A 70 -0.20 -8.01 5.71
N ASP A 71 0.37 -6.83 5.52
CA ASP A 71 0.69 -5.94 6.65
C ASP A 71 -0.57 -5.26 7.24
N ASP A 72 -1.67 -5.19 6.49
CA ASP A 72 -2.97 -4.65 6.90
C ASP A 72 -4.07 -5.14 5.94
N ILE A 73 -5.34 -4.84 6.26
CA ILE A 73 -6.49 -5.08 5.37
C ILE A 73 -6.18 -4.61 3.94
N VAL A 74 -6.47 -5.43 2.94
CA VAL A 74 -5.97 -5.18 1.57
C VAL A 74 -6.71 -4.07 0.81
N PHE A 75 -7.90 -3.69 1.29
CA PHE A 75 -8.76 -2.70 0.64
C PHE A 75 -8.51 -1.28 1.17
N ASN A 76 -8.57 -0.28 0.28
CA ASN A 76 -8.62 1.12 0.69
C ASN A 76 -9.93 1.45 1.41
N PHE A 77 -11.05 1.01 0.84
CA PHE A 77 -12.40 1.18 1.37
C PHE A 77 -13.23 -0.09 1.17
N LEU A 78 -14.13 -0.37 2.11
CA LEU A 78 -15.12 -1.45 2.01
C LEU A 78 -16.52 -0.85 2.10
N ILE A 79 -17.49 -1.40 1.37
CA ILE A 79 -18.88 -0.93 1.39
C ILE A 79 -19.73 -2.02 2.03
N GLY A 80 -20.40 -1.70 3.14
CA GLY A 80 -21.31 -2.60 3.82
C GLY A 80 -22.70 -2.60 3.19
N GLY A 81 -23.44 -3.69 3.34
CA GLY A 81 -24.85 -3.75 2.90
C GLY A 81 -25.79 -2.88 3.74
N ASP A 82 -25.28 -2.31 4.84
CA ASP A 82 -25.91 -1.24 5.62
C ASP A 82 -25.76 0.16 4.99
N GLY A 83 -25.04 0.27 3.85
CA GLY A 83 -24.83 1.51 3.11
C GLY A 83 -23.67 2.38 3.63
N ASN A 84 -22.92 1.91 4.63
CA ASN A 84 -21.77 2.65 5.16
C ASN A 84 -20.46 2.30 4.41
N VAL A 85 -19.55 3.26 4.37
CA VAL A 85 -18.17 3.06 3.88
C VAL A 85 -17.24 2.83 5.08
N TYR A 86 -16.57 1.70 5.10
CA TYR A 86 -15.60 1.33 6.13
C TYR A 86 -14.19 1.62 5.62
N VAL A 87 -13.45 2.44 6.36
CA VAL A 87 -12.10 2.87 5.97
C VAL A 87 -11.11 1.75 6.26
N GLY A 88 -10.48 1.21 5.21
CA GLY A 88 -9.36 0.27 5.31
C GLY A 88 -8.04 1.04 5.32
N ARG A 89 -7.23 0.92 4.26
CA ARG A 89 -5.98 1.70 4.07
C ARG A 89 -6.23 3.19 3.78
N GLY A 90 -7.47 3.57 3.45
CA GLY A 90 -7.85 4.95 3.18
C GLY A 90 -7.28 5.47 1.86
N TRP A 91 -7.25 6.79 1.71
CA TRP A 91 -6.88 7.46 0.46
C TRP A 91 -5.39 7.40 0.15
N ASP A 92 -4.53 7.30 1.17
CA ASP A 92 -3.14 7.75 1.05
C ASP A 92 -2.07 6.66 1.05
N GLN A 93 -2.33 5.34 0.94
CA GLN A 93 -1.31 4.28 1.19
C GLN A 93 -0.97 3.22 0.07
N THR A 94 0.28 3.17 -0.50
CA THR A 94 1.00 2.11 -1.33
C THR A 94 2.56 1.99 -1.18
N LEU A 95 3.20 0.84 -1.54
CA LEU A 95 4.63 0.41 -1.36
C LEU A 95 5.80 1.39 -1.72
N LYS A 96 6.55 1.87 -0.69
CA LYS A 96 7.87 2.56 -0.75
C LYS A 96 8.83 2.07 0.35
N PRO A 97 10.16 1.98 0.11
CA PRO A 97 11.15 1.69 1.14
C PRO A 97 11.24 2.81 2.20
N SER A 98 11.53 2.45 3.45
CA SER A 98 11.74 3.43 4.55
C SER A 98 13.03 4.24 4.40
N ASP A 99 13.07 5.44 5.00
CA ASP A 99 14.26 6.30 5.04
C ASP A 99 15.50 5.60 5.63
N LYS A 100 15.28 4.70 6.60
CA LYS A 100 16.34 3.87 7.20
C LYS A 100 16.94 2.90 6.18
N GLN A 101 16.10 2.25 5.38
CA GLN A 101 16.56 1.34 4.33
C GLN A 101 17.38 2.08 3.29
N LEU A 102 16.91 3.25 2.83
CA LEU A 102 17.64 4.09 1.88
C LEU A 102 19.00 4.55 2.44
N SER A 103 19.03 4.93 3.72
CA SER A 103 20.24 5.41 4.38
C SER A 103 21.30 4.31 4.52
N VAL A 104 20.91 3.10 4.93
CA VAL A 104 21.84 1.98 5.08
C VAL A 104 22.36 1.48 3.72
N THR A 105 21.52 1.47 2.69
CA THR A 105 21.96 1.12 1.33
C THR A 105 23.06 2.06 0.82
N ARG A 106 22.94 3.38 1.06
CA ARG A 106 24.00 4.34 0.69
C ARG A 106 25.31 4.04 1.40
N LEU A 107 25.26 3.74 2.70
CA LEU A 107 26.44 3.39 3.49
C LEU A 107 27.12 2.11 2.98
N LEU A 108 26.32 1.09 2.63
CA LEU A 108 26.82 -0.18 2.11
C LEU A 108 27.56 0.00 0.78
N LEU A 109 26.99 0.76 -0.15
CA LEU A 109 27.59 1.04 -1.45
C LEU A 109 28.89 1.85 -1.31
N ALA A 110 28.87 2.91 -0.49
CA ALA A 110 30.06 3.70 -0.19
C ALA A 110 31.18 2.85 0.44
N LYS A 111 30.82 1.93 1.33
CA LYS A 111 31.77 0.96 1.91
C LYS A 111 32.34 0.03 0.86
N GLY A 112 31.52 -0.48 -0.08
CA GLY A 112 31.95 -1.31 -1.19
C GLY A 112 33.00 -0.63 -2.08
N VAL A 113 32.78 0.64 -2.42
CA VAL A 113 33.76 1.45 -3.17
C VAL A 113 35.05 1.63 -2.36
N LYS A 114 34.95 2.00 -1.08
CA LYS A 114 36.12 2.19 -0.20
C LYS A 114 36.94 0.92 -0.02
N LEU A 115 36.30 -0.25 -0.04
CA LEU A 115 36.96 -1.55 0.06
C LEU A 115 37.51 -2.07 -1.28
N GLY A 116 37.33 -1.32 -2.38
CA GLY A 116 37.69 -1.76 -3.73
C GLY A 116 36.89 -2.97 -4.23
N LYS A 117 35.71 -3.22 -3.63
CA LYS A 117 34.78 -4.29 -4.04
C LYS A 117 33.77 -3.81 -5.07
N LEU A 118 33.55 -2.50 -5.15
CA LEU A 118 32.78 -1.84 -6.20
C LEU A 118 33.66 -0.82 -6.91
N ASP A 119 33.55 -0.76 -8.23
CA ASP A 119 34.17 0.29 -9.03
C ASP A 119 33.60 1.67 -8.61
N PRO A 120 34.40 2.73 -8.46
CA PRO A 120 33.88 4.07 -8.16
C PRO A 120 32.82 4.59 -9.15
N ASN A 121 32.81 4.07 -10.39
CA ASN A 121 31.85 4.38 -11.45
C ASN A 121 30.79 3.28 -11.66
N TYR A 122 30.52 2.46 -10.63
CA TYR A 122 29.49 1.41 -10.71
C TYR A 122 28.12 1.97 -11.12
N ARG A 123 27.35 1.16 -11.85
CA ARG A 123 25.98 1.48 -12.23
C ARG A 123 25.00 0.74 -11.33
N LEU A 124 24.09 1.48 -10.71
CA LEU A 124 22.95 0.92 -10.00
C LEU A 124 21.75 0.98 -10.95
N THR A 125 21.11 -0.16 -11.21
CA THR A 125 19.96 -0.26 -12.13
C THR A 125 18.83 -1.11 -11.56
N ALA A 126 17.66 -0.91 -12.13
CA ALA A 126 16.47 -1.73 -11.97
C ALA A 126 16.66 -3.15 -12.52
N ALA A 127 16.21 -4.17 -11.78
CA ALA A 127 16.13 -5.52 -12.32
C ALA A 127 15.19 -5.59 -13.56
N SER A 128 14.07 -4.85 -13.56
CA SER A 128 13.17 -4.80 -14.72
C SER A 128 13.75 -4.14 -15.95
N LYS A 129 14.75 -3.26 -15.79
CA LYS A 129 15.43 -2.64 -16.93
C LYS A 129 16.34 -3.64 -17.64
N LEU A 130 16.85 -4.62 -16.92
CA LEU A 130 17.66 -5.71 -17.47
C LEU A 130 16.77 -6.82 -18.04
N GLU A 131 15.62 -7.10 -17.40
CA GLU A 131 14.69 -8.17 -17.78
C GLU A 131 13.23 -7.67 -17.87
N PRO A 132 12.86 -6.95 -18.94
CA PRO A 132 11.57 -6.25 -19.07
C PRO A 132 10.35 -7.16 -19.30
N SER A 133 10.56 -8.43 -19.64
CA SER A 133 9.51 -9.44 -19.82
C SER A 133 9.01 -10.04 -18.50
N LEU A 134 9.72 -9.82 -17.39
CA LEU A 134 9.37 -10.36 -16.07
C LEU A 134 8.55 -9.32 -15.27
N THR A 135 7.23 -9.55 -15.21
CA THR A 135 6.24 -8.68 -14.53
C THR A 135 6.50 -8.48 -13.05
N GLN A 136 7.23 -9.39 -12.40
CA GLN A 136 7.60 -9.31 -10.99
C GLN A 136 8.62 -8.20 -10.64
N TYR A 137 9.25 -7.58 -11.64
CA TYR A 137 10.28 -6.55 -11.42
C TYR A 137 9.84 -5.12 -11.71
N LYS A 138 8.60 -4.89 -12.20
CA LYS A 138 8.14 -3.54 -12.52
C LYS A 138 7.90 -2.71 -11.24
N ALA A 139 8.79 -1.76 -10.97
CA ALA A 139 8.74 -0.85 -9.82
C ALA A 139 9.06 0.59 -10.25
N ASP A 140 8.22 1.16 -11.12
CA ASP A 140 8.49 2.41 -11.83
C ASP A 140 8.72 3.63 -10.90
N ALA A 141 8.05 3.67 -9.75
CA ALA A 141 8.24 4.72 -8.73
C ALA A 141 9.61 4.64 -8.03
N LEU A 142 10.17 3.45 -7.86
CA LEU A 142 11.53 3.25 -7.33
C LEU A 142 12.56 3.78 -8.33
N TYR A 143 12.33 3.57 -9.63
CA TYR A 143 13.26 3.96 -10.70
C TYR A 143 13.24 5.47 -10.97
N GLN A 144 12.08 6.10 -10.89
CA GLN A 144 11.97 7.56 -10.98
C GLN A 144 12.64 8.28 -9.80
N SER A 145 12.74 7.65 -8.63
CA SER A 145 13.42 8.24 -7.46
C SER A 145 14.95 8.35 -7.60
N PHE A 146 15.53 7.63 -8.56
CA PHE A 146 16.95 7.71 -8.91
C PHE A 146 17.23 8.60 -10.13
N GLY A 147 16.19 9.15 -10.77
CA GLY A 147 16.30 9.88 -12.04
C GLY A 147 17.23 11.09 -12.04
N ASN A 148 17.53 11.66 -10.86
CA ASN A 148 18.37 12.84 -10.70
C ASN A 148 19.81 12.51 -10.25
N TRP A 149 20.19 11.22 -10.24
CA TRP A 149 21.50 10.77 -9.78
C TRP A 149 22.48 10.75 -10.96
N THR A 150 23.70 11.22 -10.74
CA THR A 150 24.73 11.40 -11.79
C THR A 150 25.18 10.12 -12.50
N HIS A 151 24.81 8.94 -11.99
CA HIS A 151 25.18 7.64 -12.56
C HIS A 151 23.97 6.79 -13.01
N TRP A 152 22.75 7.37 -13.02
CA TRP A 152 21.53 6.69 -13.44
C TRP A 152 21.39 6.69 -14.97
N SER A 153 20.99 5.56 -15.55
CA SER A 153 20.42 5.51 -16.90
C SER A 153 19.24 4.58 -16.90
#